data_AF-A0A2E3W4M9-F1
#
_entry.id   AF-A0A2E3W4M9-F1
#
_cell.length_a   1.000
_cell.length_b   1.000
_cell.length_c   1.000
_cell.angle_alpha   90.00
_cell.angle_beta   90.00
_cell.angle_gamma   90.00
#
_symmetry.space_group_name_H-M   'P 1'
#
loop_
_entity.id
_entity.type
_entity.pdbx_description
1 polymer ?
#
loop_
_entity_poly.entity_id
_entity_poly.type
_entity_poly.pdbx_seq_one_letter_code
_entity_poly.pdbx_strand_id
1 'polypeptide(L)' 'MRNKKIYIIATCLKVIGTNRYDFHFKGWFMGQRVERLVLEGQSFEICKEYLVSANVINCHEGVLVCETITSKPIFNRSH' A
#
# COMPACT_ATOMS: atom_id res chain seq x y z
N MET A 1 4.85 10.18 14.43
CA MET A 1 5.74 10.20 13.24
C MET A 1 4.95 10.86 12.11
N ARG A 2 5.14 12.16 11.81
CA ARG A 2 4.33 12.84 10.79
C ARG A 2 5.01 12.81 9.41
N ASN A 3 4.24 12.34 8.42
CA ASN A 3 4.34 12.59 6.97
C ASN A 3 5.66 12.22 6.26
N LYS A 4 6.09 10.95 6.36
CA LYS A 4 7.08 10.44 5.38
C LYS A 4 6.35 9.99 4.12
N LYS A 5 6.69 10.60 2.99
CA LYS A 5 6.24 10.18 1.66
C LYS A 5 7.11 9.02 1.17
N ILE A 6 6.47 7.97 0.65
CA ILE A 6 7.15 6.80 0.08
C ILE A 6 6.55 6.43 -1.27
N TYR A 7 7.32 5.66 -2.04
CA TYR A 7 6.88 5.01 -3.26
C TYR A 7 6.97 3.50 -3.07
N ILE A 8 5.89 2.78 -3.36
CA ILE A 8 5.81 1.33 -3.19
C ILE A 8 5.21 0.70 -4.44
N ILE A 9 5.77 -0.43 -4.86
CA ILE A 9 5.13 -1.34 -5.81
C ILE A 9 4.54 -2.48 -5.00
N ALA A 10 3.23 -2.70 -5.13
CA ALA A 10 2.54 -3.76 -4.40
C ALA A 10 1.26 -4.23 -5.10
N THR A 11 0.87 -5.48 -4.83
CA THR A 11 -0.35 -6.09 -5.36
C THR A 11 -1.50 -5.96 -4.34
N CYS A 12 -2.65 -5.45 -4.76
CA CYS A 12 -3.84 -5.41 -3.91
C CYS A 12 -4.40 -6.83 -3.73
N LEU A 13 -4.56 -7.28 -2.49
CA LEU A 13 -5.01 -8.63 -2.17
C LEU A 13 -6.51 -8.68 -1.85
N LYS A 14 -7.02 -7.71 -1.07
CA LYS A 14 -8.41 -7.69 -0.63
C LYS A 14 -8.81 -6.34 -0.05
N VAL A 15 -10.11 -6.12 0.00
CA VAL A 15 -10.74 -5.03 0.75
C VAL A 15 -10.86 -5.44 2.22
N ILE A 16 -10.46 -4.59 3.16
CA ILE A 16 -10.52 -4.85 4.61
C ILE A 16 -11.36 -3.84 5.39
N GLY A 17 -12.00 -2.90 4.68
CA GLY A 17 -12.92 -1.92 5.25
C GLY A 17 -13.27 -0.84 4.23
N THR A 18 -13.99 0.18 4.68
CA THR A 18 -14.34 1.32 3.83
C THR A 18 -13.07 2.06 3.41
N ASN A 19 -12.74 2.02 2.12
CA ASN A 19 -11.53 2.61 1.54
C ASN A 19 -10.22 2.12 2.18
N ARG A 20 -10.18 0.88 2.69
CA ARG A 20 -8.96 0.25 3.22
C ARG A 20 -8.68 -1.04 2.50
N TYR A 21 -7.46 -1.17 2.00
CA TYR A 21 -7.06 -2.27 1.14
C TYR A 21 -5.77 -2.90 1.67
N ASP A 22 -5.75 -4.23 1.67
CA ASP A 22 -4.59 -5.02 2.08
C ASP A 22 -3.74 -5.31 0.86
N PHE A 23 -2.44 -5.09 0.96
CA PHE A 23 -1.49 -5.24 -0.13
C PHE A 23 -0.42 -6.28 0.21
N HIS A 24 -0.05 -7.06 -0.79
CA HIS A 24 1.12 -7.92 -0.70
C HIS A 24 2.38 -7.07 -0.77
N PHE A 25 3.10 -6.97 0.34
CA PHE A 25 4.38 -6.28 0.44
C PHE A 25 5.24 -6.92 1.51
N LYS A 26 6.50 -7.22 1.18
CA LYS A 26 7.52 -7.65 2.14
C LYS A 26 8.73 -6.74 1.97
N GLY A 27 9.13 -6.09 3.05
CA GLY A 27 10.22 -5.13 2.98
C GLY A 27 10.65 -4.63 4.35
N TRP A 28 11.36 -3.51 4.35
CA TRP A 28 11.82 -2.85 5.56
C TRP A 28 11.48 -1.37 5.50
N PHE A 29 11.02 -0.82 6.61
CA PHE A 29 10.75 0.59 6.78
C PHE A 29 11.44 1.09 8.05
N MET A 30 12.41 1.99 7.91
CA MET A 30 13.18 2.57 9.03
C MET A 30 13.78 1.50 9.98
N GLY A 31 14.32 0.42 9.42
CA GLY A 31 14.93 -0.67 10.19
C GLY A 31 13.93 -1.64 10.82
N GLN A 32 12.63 -1.43 10.65
CA GLN A 32 11.58 -2.39 11.03
C GLN A 32 11.18 -3.23 9.84
N ARG A 33 11.04 -4.55 10.05
CA ARG A 33 10.51 -5.47 9.04
C ARG A 33 9.03 -5.20 8.84
N VAL A 34 8.61 -5.07 7.59
CA VAL A 34 7.21 -4.92 7.18
C VAL A 34 6.77 -6.19 6.49
N GLU A 35 5.70 -6.78 6.99
CA GLU A 35 5.10 -8.01 6.47
C GLU A 35 3.74 -7.76 5.81
N ARG A 36 3.14 -6.60 6.09
CA ARG A 36 1.81 -6.23 5.61
C ARG A 36 1.75 -4.73 5.30
N LEU A 37 1.13 -4.39 4.18
CA LEU A 37 0.87 -3.01 3.78
C LEU A 37 -0.63 -2.77 3.72
N VAL A 38 -1.09 -1.71 4.38
CA VAL A 38 -2.47 -1.23 4.29
C VAL A 38 -2.48 0.14 3.63
N LEU A 39 -3.25 0.26 2.54
CA LEU A 39 -3.45 1.52 1.85
C LEU A 39 -4.87 2.04 2.04
N GLU A 40 -4.96 3.35 2.31
CA GLU A 40 -6.21 4.08 2.52
C GLU A 40 -6.40 5.17 1.46
N GLY A 41 -7.63 5.58 1.20
CA GLY A 41 -7.95 6.82 0.46
C GLY A 41 -8.24 6.72 -1.04
N GLN A 42 -7.89 5.61 -1.71
CA GLN A 42 -8.27 5.34 -3.10
C GLN A 42 -8.85 3.93 -3.25
N SER A 43 -9.60 3.69 -4.33
CA SER A 43 -10.11 2.37 -4.67
C SER A 43 -9.10 1.58 -5.49
N PHE A 44 -8.91 0.31 -5.14
CA PHE A 44 -7.99 -0.60 -5.81
C PHE A 44 -8.70 -1.87 -6.25
N GLU A 45 -8.31 -2.39 -7.41
CA GLU A 45 -8.79 -3.67 -7.92
C GLU A 45 -7.98 -4.81 -7.29
N ILE A 46 -8.67 -5.85 -6.84
CA ILE A 46 -8.06 -7.06 -6.29
C ILE A 46 -7.22 -7.75 -7.39
N CYS A 47 -6.09 -8.33 -6.99
CA CYS A 47 -5.12 -9.00 -7.86
C CYS A 47 -4.44 -8.08 -8.89
N LYS A 48 -4.54 -6.76 -8.72
CA LYS A 48 -3.86 -5.79 -9.58
C LYS A 48 -2.65 -5.18 -8.86
N GLU A 49 -1.56 -5.00 -9.59
CA GLU A 49 -0.33 -4.40 -9.08
C GLU A 49 -0.27 -2.91 -9.41
N TYR A 50 0.17 -2.12 -8.42
CA TYR A 50 0.22 -0.67 -8.50
C TYR A 50 1.59 -0.14 -8.09
N LEU A 51 2.02 0.91 -8.78
CA LEU A 51 2.99 1.86 -8.25
C LEU A 51 2.21 2.92 -7.47
N VAL A 52 2.50 3.05 -6.19
CA VAL A 52 1.76 3.91 -5.26
C VAL A 52 2.70 4.92 -4.63
N SER A 53 2.30 6.19 -4.67
CA SER A 53 2.88 7.26 -3.83
C SER A 53 1.96 7.45 -2.62
N ALA A 54 2.50 7.29 -1.42
CA ALA A 54 1.70 7.35 -0.19
C ALA A 54 2.40 8.08 0.95
N ASN A 55 1.63 8.63 1.88
CA ASN A 55 2.11 9.13 3.16
C ASN A 55 2.02 8.02 4.21
N VAL A 56 3.11 7.76 4.92
CA VAL A 56 3.10 6.83 6.05
C VAL A 56 2.34 7.46 7.21
N ILE A 57 1.26 6.78 7.64
CA ILE A 57 0.47 7.15 8.81
C ILE A 57 1.10 6.52 10.06
N ASN A 58 1.36 5.21 10.01
CA ASN A 58 1.91 4.46 11.12
C ASN A 58 2.65 3.19 10.64
N CYS A 59 3.58 2.70 11.46
CA CYS A 59 4.22 1.40 11.30
C CYS A 59 4.28 0.73 12.67
N HIS A 60 3.56 -0.38 12.85
CA HIS A 60 3.46 -1.09 14.11
C HIS A 60 3.32 -2.60 13.86
N GLU A 61 4.03 -3.42 14.64
CA GLU A 61 3.94 -4.90 14.57
C GLU A 61 4.05 -5.47 13.13
N GLY A 62 4.94 -4.89 12.32
CA GLY A 62 5.15 -5.32 10.94
C GLY A 62 4.06 -4.90 9.95
N VAL A 63 3.09 -4.09 10.38
CA VAL A 63 2.05 -3.50 9.52
C VAL A 63 2.40 -2.05 9.23
N LEU A 64 2.61 -1.74 7.95
CA LEU A 64 2.79 -0.38 7.46
C LEU A 64 1.45 0.14 6.95
N VAL A 65 0.94 1.21 7.56
CA VAL A 65 -0.32 1.85 7.18
C VAL A 65 -0.02 3.17 6.49
N CYS A 66 -0.55 3.37 5.28
CA CYS A 66 -0.33 4.58 4.50
C CYS A 66 -1.61 5.15 3.89
N GLU A 67 -1.64 6.46 3.76
CA GLU A 67 -2.64 7.20 3.00
C GLU A 67 -2.15 7.38 1.56
N THR A 68 -2.96 6.96 0.59
CA THR A 68 -2.63 7.05 -0.83
C THR A 68 -2.72 8.49 -1.30
N ILE A 69 -1.67 8.97 -1.98
CA ILE A 69 -1.66 10.28 -2.66
C ILE A 69 -2.00 10.07 -4.14
N THR A 70 -1.25 9.21 -4.81
CA THR A 70 -1.48 8.81 -6.20
C THR A 70 -1.15 7.35 -6.41
N SER A 71 -1.79 6.72 -7.39
CA SER A 71 -1.52 5.36 -7.79
C SER A 71 -1.60 5.19 -9.31
N LYS A 72 -0.83 4.22 -9.84
CA LYS A 72 -0.87 3.83 -11.25
C LYS A 72 -0.77 2.30 -11.35
N PRO A 73 -1.70 1.61 -12.02
CA PRO A 73 -1.54 0.19 -12.32
C PRO A 73 -0.30 -0.07 -13.18
N ILE A 74 0.48 -1.09 -12.85
CA ILE A 74 1.73 -1.41 -13.56
C ILE A 74 1.48 -2.30 -14.77
N PHE A 75 0.49 -3.20 -14.68
CA PHE A 75 0.11 -4.09 -15.77
C PHE A 75 -1.34 -3.81 -16.22
N ASN A 76 -1.47 -3.20 -17.39
CA ASN A 76 -2.73 -3.20 -18.14
C ASN A 76 -2.74 -4.44 -19.04
N ARG A 77 -3.30 -5.55 -18.58
CA ARG A 77 -3.76 -6.57 -19.53
C ARG A 77 -5.24 -6.30 -19.78
N SER A 78 -5.50 -5.53 -20.84
CA SER A 78 -6.75 -5.62 -21.58
C SER A 78 -6.82 -7.07 -22.08
N HIS A 79 -7.71 -7.86 -21.48
CA HIS A 79 -8.19 -9.09 -22.10
C HIS A 79 -9.41 -8.75 -22.94
#